data_AF-A0AAE0G2K0-F1
#
_entry.id   AF-A0AAE0G2K0-F1
#
_cell.length_a   1.000
_cell.length_b   1.000
_cell.length_c   1.000
_cell.angle_alpha   90.00
_cell.angle_beta   90.00
_cell.angle_gamma   90.00
#
_symmetry.space_group_name_H-M   'P 1'
#
loop_
_entity.id
_entity.type
_entity.pdbx_description
1 polymer ?
#
loop_
_entity_poly.entity_id
_entity_poly.type
_entity_poly.pdbx_seq_one_letter_code
_entity_poly.pdbx_strand_id
1 'polypeptide(L)'
;RRRQGSQVKPSEMAVRYSPIELLEVAEKVVARHFPGKIAPIVPASIALVESAGDPKAYRWEAHINEGSTGLCQTLLSTAVWLATDMGYNTYGKPTDATLEDPEISFYFGAAYLIWLSTYKRIQQTEEFIVRGFNGGPNGINASVTVRYWEKYNAAKKAITTLKTATGDGTIPSDLQYHIVEPGDYLGKIAGKYGVSVDILKAMNPELDPNTINIGQIIWIKGTIPDAPAQNIPAGDCVIHKVKPGEFLGRIAANYGVSTDQILDINPMLRQNPDQLSVGQSIKIPGTGAGAGTSHSDAGPLKKFLKFAVKSLRVDKVITKVLGANKEIVMMVANFLLGTLTKQLKGPKS
;
A
#
# COMPACT_ATOMS: atom_id res chain seq x y z
N ARG A 1 -32.08 5.30 22.10
CA ARG A 1 -32.58 4.04 21.50
C ARG A 1 -31.37 3.15 21.22
N ARG A 2 -31.14 2.10 22.02
CA ARG A 2 -30.09 1.09 21.78
C ARG A 2 -30.34 0.45 20.41
N ARG A 3 -29.42 0.61 19.44
CA ARG A 3 -29.39 -0.29 18.27
C ARG A 3 -28.96 -1.65 18.80
N GLN A 4 -29.93 -2.53 19.03
CA GLN A 4 -29.67 -3.95 19.27
C GLN A 4 -28.86 -4.49 18.09
N GLY A 5 -27.90 -5.37 18.39
CA GLY A 5 -26.97 -5.94 17.43
C GLY A 5 -27.68 -6.48 16.20
N SER A 6 -27.53 -5.76 15.09
CA SER A 6 -27.86 -6.31 13.78
C SER A 6 -26.72 -7.23 13.41
N GLN A 7 -27.01 -8.52 13.27
CA GLN A 7 -26.12 -9.42 12.54
C GLN A 7 -25.78 -8.75 11.20
N VAL A 8 -24.48 -8.55 10.97
CA VAL A 8 -23.96 -7.98 9.73
C VAL A 8 -24.28 -8.98 8.62
N LYS A 9 -25.18 -8.60 7.70
CA LYS A 9 -25.46 -9.38 6.50
C LYS A 9 -24.17 -9.44 5.66
N PRO A 10 -23.71 -10.62 5.23
CA PRO A 10 -22.58 -10.74 4.32
C PRO A 10 -23.06 -10.51 2.88
N SER A 11 -22.90 -9.29 2.31
CA SER A 11 -22.86 -9.04 0.84
C SER A 11 -22.99 -7.56 0.39
N GLU A 12 -22.48 -6.59 1.13
CA GLU A 12 -21.97 -5.35 0.53
C GLU A 12 -20.55 -5.18 1.05
N MET A 13 -19.54 -5.48 0.22
CA MET A 13 -18.17 -5.14 0.59
C MET A 13 -18.12 -3.61 0.69
N ALA A 14 -18.08 -3.09 1.92
CA ALA A 14 -17.89 -1.66 2.15
C ALA A 14 -16.65 -1.24 1.35
N VAL A 15 -16.78 -0.20 0.51
CA VAL A 15 -15.64 0.35 -0.23
C VAL A 15 -14.66 0.88 0.81
N ARG A 16 -13.61 0.12 1.07
CA ARG A 16 -12.52 0.48 1.98
C ARG A 16 -11.47 1.24 1.19
N TYR A 17 -11.01 2.34 1.76
CA TYR A 17 -9.90 3.12 1.23
C TYR A 17 -8.59 2.36 1.48
N SER A 18 -7.79 2.22 0.43
CA SER A 18 -6.40 1.80 0.54
C SER A 18 -5.57 2.84 1.30
N PRO A 19 -4.36 2.48 1.78
CA PRO A 19 -3.51 3.41 2.52
C PRO A 19 -3.09 4.63 1.69
N ILE A 20 -2.95 4.47 0.36
CA ILE A 20 -2.66 5.58 -0.56
C ILE A 20 -3.89 6.46 -0.77
N GLU A 21 -5.08 5.89 -0.96
CA GLU A 21 -6.30 6.69 -1.07
C GLU A 21 -6.59 7.47 0.23
N LEU A 22 -6.33 6.88 1.41
CA LEU A 22 -6.39 7.59 2.68
C LEU A 22 -5.42 8.77 2.73
N LEU A 23 -4.19 8.58 2.25
CA LEU A 23 -3.21 9.65 2.17
C LEU A 23 -3.66 10.76 1.21
N GLU A 24 -4.19 10.42 0.04
CA GLU A 24 -4.68 11.41 -0.92
C GLU A 24 -5.84 12.25 -0.37
N VAL A 25 -6.79 11.62 0.34
CA VAL A 25 -7.87 12.35 1.00
C VAL A 25 -7.30 13.27 2.08
N ALA A 26 -6.38 12.77 2.91
CA ALA A 26 -5.71 13.58 3.93
C ALA A 26 -4.95 14.78 3.33
N GLU A 27 -4.22 14.58 2.22
CA GLU A 27 -3.49 15.63 1.51
C GLU A 27 -4.44 16.73 1.02
N LYS A 28 -5.59 16.36 0.44
CA LYS A 28 -6.63 17.30 0.00
C LYS A 28 -7.20 18.10 1.17
N VAL A 29 -7.59 17.43 2.26
CA VAL A 29 -8.17 18.07 3.45
C VAL A 29 -7.17 19.02 4.10
N VAL A 30 -5.95 18.56 4.35
CA VAL A 30 -4.91 19.35 5.01
C VAL A 30 -4.49 20.55 4.16
N ALA A 31 -4.31 20.37 2.84
CA ALA A 31 -3.97 21.47 1.95
C ALA A 31 -5.06 22.55 1.93
N ARG A 32 -6.33 22.15 1.98
CA ARG A 32 -7.49 23.06 1.94
C ARG A 32 -7.72 23.80 3.26
N HIS A 33 -7.65 23.08 4.38
CA HIS A 33 -8.13 23.59 5.68
C HIS A 33 -7.02 23.85 6.69
N PHE A 34 -5.87 23.17 6.58
CA PHE A 34 -4.81 23.18 7.59
C PHE A 34 -3.39 23.34 6.98
N PRO A 35 -3.16 24.27 6.04
CA PRO A 35 -1.91 24.37 5.32
C PRO A 35 -0.73 24.61 6.28
N GLY A 36 0.26 23.72 6.24
CA GLY A 36 1.47 23.80 7.08
C GLY A 36 1.25 23.55 8.57
N LYS A 37 0.05 23.12 9.01
CA LYS A 37 -0.25 22.86 10.42
C LYS A 37 -0.01 21.41 10.85
N ILE A 38 -0.15 20.47 9.93
CA ILE A 38 0.05 19.04 10.17
C ILE A 38 0.52 18.36 8.88
N ALA A 39 1.35 17.33 8.99
CA ALA A 39 1.72 16.51 7.84
C ALA A 39 0.56 15.55 7.48
N PRO A 40 0.10 15.47 6.21
CA PRO A 40 -1.05 14.64 5.81
C PRO A 40 -0.93 13.16 6.16
N ILE A 41 0.29 12.63 6.20
CA ILE A 41 0.53 11.23 6.56
C ILE A 41 0.11 10.91 8.01
N VAL A 42 0.07 11.90 8.90
CA VAL A 42 -0.31 11.71 10.31
C VAL A 42 -1.79 11.30 10.41
N PRO A 43 -2.78 12.13 9.97
CA PRO A 43 -4.17 11.71 10.02
C PRO A 43 -4.46 10.52 9.11
N ALA A 44 -3.73 10.32 7.99
CA ALA A 44 -3.90 9.13 7.15
C ALA A 44 -3.53 7.83 7.88
N SER A 45 -2.43 7.87 8.65
CA SER A 45 -1.99 6.73 9.48
C SER A 45 -2.98 6.46 10.62
N ILE A 46 -3.53 7.51 11.24
CA ILE A 46 -4.61 7.40 12.23
C ILE A 46 -5.83 6.74 11.60
N ALA A 47 -6.28 7.20 10.44
CA ALA A 47 -7.45 6.65 9.74
C ALA A 47 -7.29 5.15 9.43
N LEU A 48 -6.08 4.76 8.99
CA LEU A 48 -5.77 3.36 8.72
C LEU A 48 -5.86 2.51 9.99
N VAL A 49 -5.27 2.97 11.10
CA VAL A 49 -5.30 2.26 12.40
C VAL A 49 -6.72 2.17 12.97
N GLU A 50 -7.49 3.25 12.87
CA GLU A 50 -8.80 3.38 13.53
C GLU A 50 -9.93 2.66 12.79
N SER A 51 -9.90 2.65 11.45
CA SER A 51 -11.01 2.15 10.64
C SER A 51 -10.64 1.07 9.62
N ALA A 52 -9.34 0.79 9.42
CA ALA A 52 -8.86 -0.01 8.29
C ALA A 52 -9.42 0.50 6.94
N GLY A 53 -9.56 1.82 6.82
CA GLY A 53 -10.09 2.48 5.62
C GLY A 53 -11.60 2.40 5.44
N ASP A 54 -12.37 1.95 6.43
CA ASP A 54 -13.83 1.89 6.35
C ASP A 54 -14.45 3.23 6.76
N PRO A 55 -15.04 4.00 5.82
CA PRO A 55 -15.64 5.29 6.15
C PRO A 55 -16.89 5.15 7.01
N LYS A 56 -17.51 3.96 7.06
CA LYS A 56 -18.70 3.67 7.88
C LYS A 56 -18.33 2.95 9.17
N ALA A 57 -17.05 2.88 9.51
CA ALA A 57 -16.61 2.30 10.77
C ALA A 57 -17.34 2.99 11.94
N TYR A 58 -17.85 2.19 12.85
CA TYR A 58 -18.52 2.67 14.06
C TYR A 58 -18.07 1.83 15.24
N ARG A 59 -17.68 2.49 16.32
CA ARG A 59 -17.30 1.85 17.57
C ARG A 59 -18.07 2.48 18.71
N TRP A 60 -18.66 1.63 19.54
CA TRP A 60 -19.35 2.05 20.75
C TRP A 60 -18.42 1.89 21.95
N GLU A 61 -18.11 2.99 22.62
CA GLU A 61 -17.26 3.04 23.79
C GLU A 61 -18.13 3.02 25.05
N ALA A 62 -18.45 1.80 25.51
CA ALA A 62 -19.35 1.60 26.65
C ALA A 62 -18.89 2.31 27.95
N HIS A 63 -17.58 2.49 28.12
CA HIS A 63 -16.99 3.09 29.30
C HIS A 63 -17.21 4.62 29.40
N ILE A 64 -17.42 5.30 28.27
CA ILE A 64 -17.77 6.72 28.20
C ILE A 64 -19.18 6.97 27.64
N ASN A 65 -19.91 5.90 27.31
CA ASN A 65 -21.26 5.94 26.76
C ASN A 65 -21.35 6.82 25.48
N GLU A 66 -20.38 6.64 24.59
CA GLU A 66 -20.22 7.46 23.40
C GLU A 66 -19.84 6.62 22.19
N GLY A 67 -20.21 7.07 20.99
CA GLY A 67 -19.79 6.48 19.72
C GLY A 67 -18.68 7.28 19.04
N SER A 68 -17.76 6.56 18.41
CA SER A 68 -16.87 7.10 17.38
C SER A 68 -17.28 6.57 16.01
N THR A 69 -17.13 7.40 14.97
CA THR A 69 -17.45 6.98 13.60
C THR A 69 -16.54 7.64 12.56
N GLY A 70 -16.62 7.17 11.32
CA GLY A 70 -15.79 7.67 10.23
C GLY A 70 -14.40 7.04 10.18
N LEU A 71 -13.60 7.50 9.22
CA LEU A 71 -12.24 7.03 8.99
C LEU A 71 -11.33 7.24 10.21
N CYS A 72 -11.40 8.43 10.82
CA CYS A 72 -10.54 8.81 11.94
C CYS A 72 -11.13 8.42 13.32
N GLN A 73 -12.34 7.85 13.37
CA GLN A 73 -13.02 7.48 14.63
C GLN A 73 -12.98 8.60 15.69
N THR A 74 -13.18 9.85 15.29
CA THR A 74 -13.29 10.96 16.25
C THR A 74 -14.59 10.81 17.03
N LEU A 75 -14.54 10.93 18.36
CA LEU A 75 -15.74 10.93 19.20
C LEU A 75 -16.67 12.08 18.81
N LEU A 76 -17.97 11.83 18.76
CA LEU A 76 -18.95 12.85 18.34
C LEU A 76 -18.87 14.11 19.20
N SER A 77 -18.72 13.98 20.52
CA SER A 77 -18.57 15.08 21.47
C SER A 77 -17.30 15.90 21.20
N THR A 78 -16.20 15.23 20.84
CA THR A 78 -14.94 15.88 20.50
C THR A 78 -15.07 16.67 19.21
N ALA A 79 -15.68 16.08 18.18
CA ALA A 79 -15.93 16.77 16.91
C ALA A 79 -16.88 17.98 17.10
N VAL A 80 -17.93 17.82 17.90
CA VAL A 80 -18.84 18.93 18.26
C VAL A 80 -18.09 20.03 18.98
N TRP A 81 -17.32 19.71 20.02
CA TRP A 81 -16.54 20.69 20.78
C TRP A 81 -15.50 21.41 19.91
N LEU A 82 -14.84 20.71 18.98
CA LEU A 82 -13.95 21.34 18.01
C LEU A 82 -14.68 22.39 17.16
N ALA A 83 -15.89 22.07 16.70
CA ALA A 83 -16.71 22.98 15.91
C ALA A 83 -17.25 24.17 16.72
N THR A 84 -17.76 23.92 17.93
CA THR A 84 -18.49 24.94 18.70
C THR A 84 -17.59 25.83 19.53
N ASP A 85 -16.51 25.28 20.09
CA ASP A 85 -15.71 25.96 21.10
C ASP A 85 -14.33 26.33 20.57
N MET A 86 -13.73 25.47 19.73
CA MET A 86 -12.36 25.66 19.23
C MET A 86 -12.28 26.34 17.85
N GLY A 87 -13.44 26.62 17.22
CA GLY A 87 -13.51 27.35 15.95
C GLY A 87 -13.30 26.52 14.69
N TYR A 88 -13.24 25.18 14.77
CA TYR A 88 -13.14 24.28 13.62
C TYR A 88 -14.53 24.00 13.02
N ASN A 89 -15.17 25.01 12.46
CA ASN A 89 -16.58 24.99 12.09
C ASN A 89 -16.87 25.02 10.59
N THR A 90 -15.88 24.72 9.73
CA THR A 90 -16.04 24.75 8.26
C THR A 90 -17.23 23.90 7.78
N TYR A 91 -17.49 22.77 8.45
CA TYR A 91 -18.60 21.85 8.16
C TYR A 91 -19.79 21.99 9.13
N GLY A 92 -19.81 23.05 9.95
CA GLY A 92 -20.81 23.23 11.00
C GLY A 92 -20.70 22.20 12.13
N LYS A 93 -21.81 21.98 12.83
CA LYS A 93 -21.87 21.02 13.94
C LYS A 93 -22.03 19.58 13.39
N PRO A 94 -21.09 18.66 13.66
CA PRO A 94 -21.16 17.31 13.14
C PRO A 94 -22.22 16.45 13.84
N THR A 95 -22.64 15.42 13.12
CA THR A 95 -23.44 14.27 13.55
C THR A 95 -22.70 12.98 13.20
N ASP A 96 -23.13 11.83 13.74
CA ASP A 96 -22.56 10.53 13.35
C ASP A 96 -22.58 10.34 11.82
N ALA A 97 -23.71 10.61 11.18
CA ALA A 97 -23.87 10.43 9.74
C ALA A 97 -22.95 11.35 8.91
N THR A 98 -22.69 12.57 9.37
CA THR A 98 -21.76 13.47 8.66
C THR A 98 -20.31 13.06 8.87
N LEU A 99 -19.97 12.41 9.99
CA LEU A 99 -18.63 11.92 10.25
C LEU A 99 -18.29 10.66 9.43
N GLU A 100 -19.28 9.98 8.82
CA GLU A 100 -19.04 8.93 7.83
C GLU A 100 -18.52 9.49 6.49
N ASP A 101 -18.65 10.80 6.24
CA ASP A 101 -18.05 11.43 5.07
C ASP A 101 -16.50 11.48 5.24
N PRO A 102 -15.72 10.96 4.27
CA PRO A 102 -14.26 10.93 4.37
C PRO A 102 -13.63 12.29 4.61
N GLU A 103 -14.07 13.33 3.91
CA GLU A 103 -13.49 14.67 4.04
C GLU A 103 -13.81 15.27 5.41
N ILE A 104 -15.05 15.14 5.88
CA ILE A 104 -15.47 15.63 7.21
C ILE A 104 -14.77 14.85 8.33
N SER A 105 -14.65 13.52 8.20
CA SER A 105 -13.91 12.68 9.14
C SER A 105 -12.45 13.13 9.27
N PHE A 106 -11.77 13.34 8.13
CA PHE A 106 -10.39 13.82 8.13
C PHE A 106 -10.26 15.24 8.69
N TYR A 107 -11.23 16.11 8.41
CA TYR A 107 -11.24 17.47 8.92
C TYR A 107 -11.23 17.50 10.46
N PHE A 108 -12.16 16.78 11.10
CA PHE A 108 -12.23 16.74 12.55
C PHE A 108 -11.10 15.93 13.19
N GLY A 109 -10.65 14.85 12.55
CA GLY A 109 -9.47 14.10 12.99
C GLY A 109 -8.20 14.96 12.98
N ALA A 110 -7.95 15.70 11.89
CA ALA A 110 -6.82 16.61 11.78
C ALA A 110 -6.93 17.79 12.77
N ALA A 111 -8.13 18.37 12.93
CA ALA A 111 -8.36 19.43 13.90
C ALA A 111 -8.03 18.99 15.33
N TYR A 112 -8.39 17.76 15.72
CA TYR A 112 -8.06 17.24 17.04
C TYR A 112 -6.54 17.05 17.22
N LEU A 113 -5.86 16.49 16.21
CA LEU A 113 -4.40 16.32 16.22
C LEU A 113 -3.67 17.67 16.32
N ILE A 114 -4.15 18.70 15.63
CA ILE A 114 -3.61 20.08 15.71
C ILE A 114 -3.86 20.69 17.08
N TRP A 115 -5.04 20.49 17.66
CA TRP A 115 -5.30 20.95 19.02
C TRP A 115 -4.36 20.28 20.03
N LEU A 116 -4.18 18.96 19.91
CA LEU A 116 -3.24 18.19 20.72
C LEU A 116 -1.79 18.67 20.55
N SER A 117 -1.38 19.09 19.35
CA SER A 117 0.00 19.55 19.08
C SER A 117 0.39 20.80 19.86
N THR A 118 -0.60 21.56 20.35
CA THR A 118 -0.43 22.77 21.15
C THR A 118 -1.04 22.64 22.55
N TYR A 119 -1.33 21.41 23.00
CA TYR A 119 -1.94 21.17 24.31
C TYR A 119 -1.10 21.80 25.44
N LYS A 120 -1.77 22.48 26.37
CA LYS A 120 -1.15 23.34 27.40
C LYS A 120 -0.29 24.48 26.87
N ARG A 121 -0.53 24.92 25.63
CA ARG A 121 0.18 26.01 24.95
C ARG A 121 1.69 25.75 24.78
N ILE A 122 2.07 24.47 24.75
CA ILE A 122 3.44 24.03 24.43
C ILE A 122 3.41 23.17 23.18
N GLN A 123 4.52 23.16 22.45
CA GLN A 123 4.69 22.28 21.30
C GLN A 123 4.85 20.83 21.80
N GLN A 124 3.91 19.97 21.43
CA GLN A 124 3.94 18.56 21.81
C GLN A 124 4.71 17.72 20.79
N THR A 125 5.22 16.58 21.25
CA THR A 125 5.83 15.57 20.37
C THR A 125 4.75 14.82 19.58
N GLU A 126 5.13 14.24 18.45
CA GLU A 126 4.21 13.41 17.66
C GLU A 126 3.67 12.23 18.48
N GLU A 127 4.51 11.61 19.31
CA GLU A 127 4.08 10.54 20.22
C GLU A 127 3.00 11.02 21.19
N PHE A 128 3.17 12.19 21.81
CA PHE A 128 2.13 12.78 22.68
C PHE A 128 0.84 12.99 21.90
N ILE A 129 0.92 13.55 20.70
CA ILE A 129 -0.24 13.85 19.85
C ILE A 129 -1.01 12.56 19.52
N VAL A 130 -0.30 11.52 19.08
CA VAL A 130 -0.92 10.26 18.67
C VAL A 130 -1.48 9.48 19.86
N ARG A 131 -0.75 9.41 20.98
CA ARG A 131 -1.24 8.76 22.20
C ARG A 131 -2.41 9.53 22.80
N GLY A 132 -2.37 10.86 22.73
CA GLY A 132 -3.44 11.76 23.13
C GLY A 132 -4.68 11.63 22.26
N PHE A 133 -4.52 11.34 20.97
CA PHE A 133 -5.65 11.08 20.08
C PHE A 133 -6.46 9.85 20.55
N ASN A 134 -5.75 8.79 20.97
CA ASN A 134 -6.39 7.55 21.43
C ASN A 134 -6.92 7.61 22.87
N GLY A 135 -6.14 8.15 23.81
CA GLY A 135 -6.47 8.12 25.25
C GLY A 135 -6.85 9.46 25.86
N GLY A 136 -6.91 10.53 25.06
CA GLY A 136 -6.95 11.90 25.55
C GLY A 136 -5.59 12.37 26.10
N PRO A 137 -5.38 13.69 26.25
CA PRO A 137 -4.09 14.24 26.65
C PRO A 137 -3.66 13.91 28.09
N ASN A 138 -4.58 13.43 28.93
CA ASN A 138 -4.28 12.97 30.28
C ASN A 138 -4.09 11.43 30.36
N GLY A 139 -4.50 10.69 29.33
CA GLY A 139 -4.40 9.23 29.26
C GLY A 139 -3.12 8.71 28.60
N ILE A 140 -2.20 9.61 28.23
CA ILE A 140 -1.02 9.26 27.42
C ILE A 140 -0.16 8.19 28.07
N ASN A 141 -0.12 8.02 29.39
CA ASN A 141 0.79 7.05 30.03
C ASN A 141 0.21 5.63 30.14
N ALA A 142 -1.03 5.40 29.67
CA ALA A 142 -1.65 4.08 29.72
C ALA A 142 -1.01 3.13 28.69
N SER A 143 -0.84 1.85 29.05
CA SER A 143 -0.27 0.82 28.18
C SER A 143 -1.01 0.67 26.84
N VAL A 144 -2.33 0.88 26.85
CA VAL A 144 -3.17 0.85 25.63
C VAL A 144 -2.72 1.90 24.60
N THR A 145 -2.30 3.09 25.05
CA THR A 145 -1.82 4.15 24.15
C THR A 145 -0.40 3.87 23.64
N VAL A 146 0.43 3.14 24.39
CA VAL A 146 1.75 2.68 23.91
C VAL A 146 1.55 1.74 22.72
N ARG A 147 0.65 0.76 22.85
CA ARG A 147 0.30 -0.14 21.76
C ARG A 147 -0.29 0.61 20.56
N TYR A 148 -1.06 1.67 20.82
CA TYR A 148 -1.61 2.52 19.76
C TYR A 148 -0.50 3.26 18.99
N TRP A 149 0.50 3.78 19.70
CA TRP A 149 1.68 4.41 19.09
C TRP A 149 2.47 3.47 18.18
N GLU A 150 2.67 2.21 18.60
CA GLU A 150 3.33 1.19 17.78
C GLU A 150 2.56 0.90 16.49
N LYS A 151 1.23 0.74 16.58
CA LYS A 151 0.35 0.56 15.41
C LYS A 151 0.43 1.75 14.45
N TYR A 152 0.40 2.96 15.00
CA TYR A 152 0.54 4.19 14.24
C TYR A 152 1.87 4.25 13.50
N ASN A 153 2.99 3.92 14.14
CA ASN A 153 4.30 3.92 13.49
C ASN A 153 4.38 2.89 12.37
N ALA A 154 3.83 1.69 12.58
CA ALA A 154 3.76 0.66 11.54
C ALA A 154 2.92 1.14 10.35
N ALA A 155 1.75 1.74 10.60
CA ALA A 155 0.89 2.33 9.57
C ALA A 155 1.61 3.45 8.79
N LYS A 156 2.26 4.39 9.49
CA LYS A 156 3.02 5.49 8.89
C LYS A 156 4.17 4.98 8.04
N LYS A 157 4.92 3.98 8.54
CA LYS A 157 6.00 3.32 7.79
C LYS A 157 5.44 2.70 6.51
N ALA A 158 4.38 1.90 6.61
CA ALA A 158 3.80 1.22 5.47
C ALA A 158 3.24 2.18 4.42
N ILE A 159 2.53 3.25 4.82
CA ILE A 159 2.08 4.31 3.90
C ILE A 159 3.28 4.98 3.21
N THR A 160 4.38 5.23 3.93
CA THR A 160 5.61 5.81 3.35
C THR A 160 6.25 4.87 2.33
N THR A 161 6.31 3.57 2.63
CA THR A 161 6.81 2.55 1.70
C THR A 161 5.94 2.50 0.45
N LEU A 162 4.62 2.47 0.61
CA LEU A 162 3.68 2.47 -0.51
C LEU A 162 3.79 3.75 -1.35
N LYS A 163 3.93 4.92 -0.71
CA LYS A 163 4.07 6.22 -1.39
C LYS A 163 5.35 6.26 -2.22
N THR A 164 6.45 5.77 -1.66
CA THR A 164 7.74 5.71 -2.36
C THR A 164 7.69 4.72 -3.52
N ALA A 165 7.07 3.56 -3.31
CA ALA A 165 6.90 2.53 -4.32
C ALA A 165 6.01 2.99 -5.49
N THR A 166 5.04 3.87 -5.22
CA THR A 166 4.10 4.45 -6.20
C THR A 166 4.62 5.73 -6.88
N GLY A 167 5.92 6.02 -6.82
CA GLY A 167 6.53 7.23 -7.39
C GLY A 167 6.30 7.44 -8.90
N ASP A 168 5.80 6.43 -9.62
CA ASP A 168 5.38 6.49 -11.03
C ASP A 168 3.85 6.38 -11.25
N GLY A 169 3.06 6.41 -10.17
CA GLY A 169 1.60 6.27 -10.20
C GLY A 169 1.10 4.82 -10.24
N THR A 170 1.99 3.82 -10.11
CA THR A 170 1.60 2.41 -10.00
C THR A 170 2.17 1.77 -8.75
N ILE A 171 1.34 1.06 -7.97
CA ILE A 171 1.88 0.13 -6.97
C ILE A 171 2.63 -0.94 -7.78
N PRO A 172 3.91 -1.22 -7.51
CA PRO A 172 4.63 -2.28 -8.21
C PRO A 172 3.76 -3.53 -8.23
N SER A 173 3.56 -4.14 -9.40
CA SER A 173 2.61 -5.26 -9.56
C SER A 173 2.97 -6.48 -8.70
N ASP A 174 4.18 -6.52 -8.18
CA ASP A 174 4.70 -7.51 -7.24
C ASP A 174 4.40 -7.17 -5.76
N LEU A 175 4.07 -5.91 -5.44
CA LEU A 175 3.77 -5.48 -4.08
C LEU A 175 2.29 -5.71 -3.74
N GLN A 176 2.03 -6.79 -3.01
CA GLN A 176 0.71 -7.16 -2.53
C GLN A 176 0.67 -7.08 -1.02
N TYR A 177 -0.39 -6.45 -0.48
CA TYR A 177 -0.62 -6.35 0.95
C TYR A 177 -2.08 -6.62 1.31
N HIS A 178 -2.33 -6.81 2.59
CA HIS A 178 -3.65 -6.99 3.18
C HIS A 178 -3.79 -6.09 4.40
N ILE A 179 -4.88 -5.34 4.49
CA ILE A 179 -5.23 -4.58 5.68
C ILE A 179 -6.07 -5.50 6.56
N VAL A 180 -5.63 -5.76 7.79
CA VAL A 180 -6.33 -6.63 8.74
C VAL A 180 -7.70 -6.05 9.05
N GLU A 181 -8.74 -6.86 8.83
CA GLU A 181 -10.13 -6.54 9.11
C GLU A 181 -10.63 -7.27 10.38
N PRO A 182 -11.80 -6.88 10.94
CA PRO A 182 -12.42 -7.62 12.03
C PRO A 182 -12.60 -9.11 11.69
N GLY A 183 -12.08 -9.99 12.56
CA GLY A 183 -12.17 -11.44 12.39
C GLY A 183 -11.08 -12.05 11.50
N ASP A 184 -10.05 -11.29 11.15
CA ASP A 184 -8.85 -11.86 10.54
C ASP A 184 -7.88 -12.46 11.57
N TYR A 185 -7.18 -13.50 11.12
CA TYR A 185 -6.04 -14.12 11.78
C TYR A 185 -5.08 -14.62 10.69
N LEU A 186 -3.80 -14.82 11.00
CA LEU A 186 -2.77 -15.14 9.99
C LEU A 186 -3.14 -16.33 9.11
N GLY A 187 -3.75 -17.38 9.67
CA GLY A 187 -4.19 -18.55 8.90
C GLY A 187 -5.28 -18.25 7.87
N LYS A 188 -6.24 -17.37 8.21
CA LYS A 188 -7.30 -16.94 7.28
C LYS A 188 -6.72 -16.06 6.16
N ILE A 189 -5.81 -15.15 6.51
CA ILE A 189 -5.11 -14.30 5.54
C ILE A 189 -4.26 -15.17 4.61
N ALA A 190 -3.45 -16.07 5.17
CA ALA A 190 -2.64 -17.04 4.44
C ALA A 190 -3.49 -17.84 3.43
N GLY A 191 -4.61 -18.41 3.89
CA GLY A 191 -5.54 -19.15 3.03
C GLY A 191 -6.16 -18.28 1.93
N LYS A 192 -6.53 -17.03 2.22
CA LYS A 192 -7.09 -16.08 1.24
C LYS A 192 -6.13 -15.80 0.09
N TYR A 193 -4.83 -15.69 0.38
CA TYR A 193 -3.82 -15.34 -0.60
C TYR A 193 -3.00 -16.54 -1.13
N GLY A 194 -3.30 -17.75 -0.65
CA GLY A 194 -2.59 -18.98 -1.06
C GLY A 194 -1.12 -19.01 -0.63
N VAL A 195 -0.77 -18.36 0.49
CA VAL A 195 0.59 -18.33 1.07
C VAL A 195 0.61 -19.07 2.41
N SER A 196 1.78 -19.53 2.88
CA SER A 196 1.87 -20.15 4.21
C SER A 196 1.94 -19.09 5.31
N VAL A 197 1.52 -19.46 6.52
CA VAL A 197 1.65 -18.59 7.71
C VAL A 197 3.13 -18.27 8.00
N ASP A 198 4.03 -19.22 7.75
CA ASP A 198 5.46 -19.00 7.96
C ASP A 198 6.05 -18.00 6.95
N ILE A 199 5.57 -18.02 5.70
CA ILE A 199 5.91 -17.01 4.71
C ILE A 199 5.38 -15.64 5.15
N LEU A 200 4.13 -15.53 5.63
CA LEU A 200 3.61 -14.26 6.13
C LEU A 200 4.43 -13.71 7.29
N LYS A 201 4.81 -14.53 8.26
CA LYS A 201 5.68 -14.11 9.39
C LYS A 201 7.06 -13.68 8.91
N ALA A 202 7.64 -14.43 7.96
CA ALA A 202 8.93 -14.09 7.39
C ALA A 202 8.92 -12.77 6.60
N MET A 203 7.80 -12.45 5.96
CA MET A 203 7.59 -11.20 5.23
C MET A 203 7.32 -10.02 6.14
N ASN A 204 6.78 -10.24 7.33
CA ASN A 204 6.43 -9.20 8.28
C ASN A 204 7.24 -9.44 9.56
N PRO A 205 8.58 -9.26 9.55
CA PRO A 205 9.43 -9.59 10.72
C PRO A 205 9.08 -8.75 11.97
N GLU A 206 8.46 -7.59 11.79
CA GLU A 206 7.92 -6.75 12.87
C GLU A 206 6.58 -7.23 13.44
N LEU A 207 5.95 -8.23 12.81
CA LEU A 207 4.66 -8.74 13.24
C LEU A 207 4.81 -9.62 14.47
N ASP A 208 4.05 -9.32 15.52
CA ASP A 208 3.81 -10.25 16.60
C ASP A 208 2.94 -11.43 16.10
N PRO A 209 3.49 -12.66 16.03
CA PRO A 209 2.79 -13.83 15.50
C PRO A 209 1.49 -14.17 16.23
N ASN A 210 1.38 -13.76 17.49
CA ASN A 210 0.27 -14.10 18.36
C ASN A 210 -0.84 -13.03 18.35
N THR A 211 -0.55 -11.86 17.78
CA THR A 211 -1.42 -10.70 17.92
C THR A 211 -1.36 -9.81 16.68
N ILE A 212 -2.29 -10.03 15.74
CA ILE A 212 -2.56 -9.09 14.65
C ILE A 212 -3.70 -8.15 15.03
N ASN A 213 -3.67 -6.92 14.51
CA ASN A 213 -4.61 -5.87 14.88
C ASN A 213 -5.33 -5.30 13.67
N ILE A 214 -6.60 -4.91 13.84
CA ILE A 214 -7.35 -4.19 12.80
C ILE A 214 -6.55 -2.97 12.33
N GLY A 215 -6.54 -2.74 11.02
CA GLY A 215 -5.80 -1.64 10.38
C GLY A 215 -4.32 -1.92 10.17
N GLN A 216 -3.78 -3.01 10.72
CA GLN A 216 -2.40 -3.43 10.45
C GLN A 216 -2.26 -3.87 9.00
N ILE A 217 -1.19 -3.43 8.35
CA ILE A 217 -0.82 -3.89 7.01
C ILE A 217 0.01 -5.17 7.14
N ILE A 218 -0.38 -6.19 6.40
CA ILE A 218 0.34 -7.46 6.25
C ILE A 218 0.83 -7.53 4.81
N TRP A 219 2.15 -7.54 4.62
CA TRP A 219 2.77 -7.79 3.34
C TRP A 219 2.55 -9.24 2.92
N ILE A 220 1.98 -9.43 1.73
CA ILE A 220 1.62 -10.72 1.14
C ILE A 220 2.63 -11.12 0.07
N LYS A 221 3.04 -10.17 -0.79
CA LYS A 221 4.07 -10.33 -1.83
C LYS A 221 4.83 -9.01 -2.04
N GLY A 222 6.04 -9.10 -2.59
CA GLY A 222 6.83 -7.94 -3.01
C GLY A 222 8.13 -7.75 -2.24
N THR A 223 9.00 -6.92 -2.82
CA THR A 223 10.29 -6.56 -2.24
C THR A 223 10.07 -5.45 -1.20
N ILE A 224 10.33 -5.71 0.08
CA ILE A 224 10.34 -4.65 1.11
C ILE A 224 11.66 -3.88 0.96
N PRO A 225 11.66 -2.56 0.66
CA PRO A 225 12.87 -1.85 0.22
C PRO A 225 13.98 -1.61 1.26
N ASP A 226 13.95 -2.21 2.45
CA ASP A 226 14.76 -1.77 3.60
C ASP A 226 16.08 -2.53 3.84
N ALA A 227 16.53 -3.42 2.94
CA ALA A 227 17.83 -4.09 3.10
C ALA A 227 18.92 -3.47 2.21
N PRO A 228 20.08 -3.02 2.75
CA PRO A 228 21.20 -2.60 1.93
C PRO A 228 21.72 -3.81 1.14
N ALA A 229 21.66 -3.70 -0.19
CA ALA A 229 22.11 -4.74 -1.11
C ALA A 229 23.60 -5.04 -0.92
N GLN A 230 23.92 -6.33 -0.78
CA GLN A 230 25.28 -6.84 -0.95
C GLN A 230 25.63 -6.73 -2.45
N ASN A 231 26.48 -5.76 -2.81
CA ASN A 231 26.94 -5.60 -4.19
C ASN A 231 27.86 -6.76 -4.60
N ILE A 232 27.36 -7.60 -5.51
CA ILE A 232 28.14 -8.64 -6.18
C ILE A 232 28.59 -8.06 -7.54
N PRO A 233 29.88 -8.09 -7.91
CA PRO A 233 30.36 -7.54 -9.19
C PRO A 233 29.67 -8.12 -10.44
N ALA A 234 29.68 -7.33 -11.50
CA ALA A 234 29.12 -7.69 -12.81
C ALA A 234 29.64 -9.02 -13.36
N GLY A 235 28.74 -9.97 -13.66
CA GLY A 235 29.11 -11.25 -14.27
C GLY A 235 29.55 -12.32 -13.28
N ASP A 236 29.69 -11.98 -11.99
CA ASP A 236 29.92 -12.95 -10.93
C ASP A 236 28.61 -13.56 -10.43
N CYS A 237 28.73 -14.63 -9.65
CA CYS A 237 27.63 -15.29 -8.99
C CYS A 237 28.05 -15.70 -7.58
N VAL A 238 27.20 -15.45 -6.59
CA VAL A 238 27.38 -15.95 -5.22
C VAL A 238 26.42 -17.10 -4.97
N ILE A 239 26.90 -18.12 -4.25
CA ILE A 239 26.01 -19.18 -3.73
C ILE A 239 25.48 -18.70 -2.38
N HIS A 240 24.17 -18.46 -2.32
CA HIS A 240 23.48 -18.15 -1.09
C HIS A 240 22.86 -19.42 -0.52
N LYS A 241 23.18 -19.72 0.75
CA LYS A 241 22.56 -20.83 1.49
C LYS A 241 21.36 -20.29 2.27
N VAL A 242 20.17 -20.72 1.88
CA VAL A 242 18.89 -20.31 2.47
C VAL A 242 18.92 -20.58 3.98
N LYS A 243 18.74 -19.51 4.75
CA LYS A 243 18.62 -19.51 6.20
C LYS A 243 17.16 -19.71 6.61
N PRO A 244 16.90 -20.12 7.87
CA PRO A 244 15.54 -20.23 8.39
C PRO A 244 14.69 -18.98 8.10
N GLY A 245 13.54 -19.21 7.47
CA GLY A 245 12.56 -18.17 7.15
C GLY A 245 12.88 -17.29 5.94
N GLU A 246 13.93 -17.55 5.15
CA GLU A 246 14.18 -16.80 3.91
C GLU A 246 13.26 -17.26 2.76
N PHE A 247 12.87 -16.31 1.90
CA PHE A 247 12.14 -16.53 0.66
C PHE A 247 12.77 -15.71 -0.46
N LEU A 248 12.45 -16.04 -1.71
CA LEU A 248 13.18 -15.53 -2.89
C LEU A 248 13.23 -14.00 -2.95
N GLY A 249 12.13 -13.31 -2.64
CA GLY A 249 12.06 -11.84 -2.63
C GLY A 249 12.97 -11.19 -1.59
N ARG A 250 13.04 -11.73 -0.37
CA ARG A 250 13.95 -11.21 0.67
C ARG A 250 15.40 -11.46 0.33
N ILE A 251 15.71 -12.60 -0.28
CA ILE A 251 17.06 -12.88 -0.76
C ILE A 251 17.40 -11.91 -1.89
N ALA A 252 16.51 -11.71 -2.85
CA ALA A 252 16.68 -10.75 -3.94
C ALA A 252 16.97 -9.33 -3.44
N ALA A 253 16.20 -8.86 -2.46
CA ALA A 253 16.41 -7.58 -1.79
C ALA A 253 17.80 -7.47 -1.17
N ASN A 254 18.22 -8.49 -0.41
CA ASN A 254 19.52 -8.52 0.27
C ASN A 254 20.70 -8.42 -0.70
N TYR A 255 20.51 -8.77 -1.97
CA TYR A 255 21.55 -8.72 -3.00
C TYR A 255 21.30 -7.65 -4.07
N GLY A 256 20.23 -6.85 -3.94
CA GLY A 256 19.90 -5.81 -4.92
C GLY A 256 19.58 -6.34 -6.32
N VAL A 257 19.06 -7.56 -6.41
CA VAL A 257 18.61 -8.19 -7.67
C VAL A 257 17.11 -8.40 -7.63
N SER A 258 16.50 -8.66 -8.79
CA SER A 258 15.10 -9.09 -8.88
C SER A 258 14.96 -10.60 -8.65
N THR A 259 13.77 -11.02 -8.23
CA THR A 259 13.43 -12.45 -8.15
C THR A 259 13.58 -13.14 -9.50
N ASP A 260 13.22 -12.48 -10.60
CA ASP A 260 13.36 -13.02 -11.96
C ASP A 260 14.81 -13.27 -12.34
N GLN A 261 15.72 -12.34 -12.01
CA GLN A 261 17.17 -12.55 -12.21
C GLN A 261 17.68 -13.76 -11.43
N ILE A 262 17.15 -14.02 -10.23
CA ILE A 262 17.47 -15.25 -9.48
C ILE A 262 16.85 -16.48 -10.17
N LEU A 263 15.60 -16.42 -10.61
CA LEU A 263 14.91 -17.55 -11.27
C LEU A 263 15.55 -17.92 -12.62
N ASP A 264 16.11 -16.94 -13.33
CA ASP A 264 16.80 -17.16 -14.61
C ASP A 264 18.03 -18.05 -14.45
N ILE A 265 18.77 -17.89 -13.35
CA ILE A 265 19.96 -18.70 -13.06
C ILE A 265 19.70 -19.87 -12.10
N ASN A 266 18.46 -20.01 -11.63
CA ASN A 266 17.97 -21.14 -10.84
C ASN A 266 16.69 -21.72 -11.46
N PRO A 267 16.75 -22.33 -12.65
CA PRO A 267 15.56 -22.79 -13.37
C PRO A 267 14.74 -23.84 -12.62
N MET A 268 15.37 -24.59 -11.69
CA MET A 268 14.68 -25.53 -10.80
C MET A 268 13.67 -24.86 -9.86
N LEU A 269 13.82 -23.56 -9.56
CA LEU A 269 12.90 -22.82 -8.72
C LEU A 269 11.66 -22.31 -9.48
N ARG A 270 11.67 -22.28 -10.82
CA ARG A 270 10.56 -21.72 -11.61
C ARG A 270 9.23 -22.46 -11.44
N GLN A 271 9.28 -23.74 -11.07
CA GLN A 271 8.06 -24.52 -10.83
C GLN A 271 7.42 -24.17 -9.48
N ASN A 272 8.23 -23.92 -8.44
CA ASN A 272 7.76 -23.55 -7.10
C ASN A 272 8.67 -22.46 -6.47
N PRO A 273 8.57 -21.19 -6.92
CA PRO A 273 9.47 -20.12 -6.48
C PRO A 273 9.42 -19.82 -4.98
N ASP A 274 8.28 -20.12 -4.36
CA ASP A 274 7.98 -19.85 -2.95
C ASP A 274 8.39 -21.00 -2.00
N GLN A 275 8.87 -22.13 -2.53
CA GLN A 275 9.27 -23.30 -1.74
C GLN A 275 10.80 -23.41 -1.62
N LEU A 276 11.39 -22.50 -0.86
CA LEU A 276 12.80 -22.62 -0.49
C LEU A 276 12.95 -23.48 0.78
N SER A 277 13.86 -24.46 0.75
CA SER A 277 14.20 -25.28 1.90
C SER A 277 15.35 -24.67 2.69
N VAL A 278 15.29 -24.75 4.03
CA VAL A 278 16.41 -24.32 4.88
C VAL A 278 17.67 -25.13 4.53
N GLY A 279 18.77 -24.44 4.29
CA GLY A 279 20.04 -25.00 3.87
C GLY A 279 20.16 -25.24 2.36
N GLN A 280 19.11 -24.97 1.57
CA GLN A 280 19.17 -25.01 0.11
C GLN A 280 20.13 -23.96 -0.42
N SER A 281 21.01 -24.36 -1.34
CA SER A 281 21.93 -23.45 -2.02
C SER A 281 21.29 -22.93 -3.31
N ILE A 282 21.18 -21.62 -3.45
CA ILE A 282 20.69 -20.95 -4.67
C ILE A 282 21.76 -19.99 -5.20
N LYS A 283 21.80 -19.82 -6.51
CA LYS A 283 22.71 -18.90 -7.19
C LYS A 283 22.14 -17.49 -7.17
N ILE A 284 22.96 -16.50 -6.86
CA ILE A 284 22.57 -15.09 -6.90
C ILE A 284 23.47 -14.37 -7.91
N PRO A 285 22.90 -13.70 -8.94
CA PRO A 285 23.69 -13.02 -9.95
C PRO A 285 24.33 -11.75 -9.41
N GLY A 286 25.46 -11.39 -10.00
CA GLY A 286 26.12 -10.10 -9.83
C GLY A 286 25.35 -8.94 -10.44
N THR A 287 25.33 -7.80 -9.74
CA THR A 287 24.72 -6.55 -10.20
C THR A 287 25.69 -5.79 -11.11
N GLY A 288 25.84 -6.31 -12.33
CA GLY A 288 26.60 -5.68 -13.39
C GLY A 288 25.77 -4.96 -14.42
N ALA A 289 25.80 -3.62 -14.36
CA ALA A 289 25.16 -2.70 -15.29
C ALA A 289 23.62 -2.75 -15.29
N GLY A 290 23.00 -1.83 -14.53
CA GLY A 290 21.56 -1.61 -14.66
C GLY A 290 20.86 -0.85 -13.53
N ALA A 291 21.48 0.15 -12.90
CA ALA A 291 20.67 1.24 -12.37
C ALA A 291 19.94 1.87 -13.58
N GLY A 292 18.64 1.66 -13.68
CA GLY A 292 17.80 2.21 -14.74
C GLY A 292 17.83 1.45 -16.08
N THR A 293 17.24 0.26 -16.12
CA THR A 293 16.23 -0.01 -17.16
C THR A 293 15.20 -0.94 -16.54
N SER A 294 14.03 -0.37 -16.27
CA SER A 294 12.79 -1.13 -16.31
C SER A 294 12.84 -2.02 -17.56
N HIS A 295 12.73 -3.34 -17.37
CA HIS A 295 12.33 -4.22 -18.45
C HIS A 295 10.91 -3.79 -18.82
N SER A 296 10.81 -2.79 -19.70
CA SER A 296 9.67 -2.63 -20.56
C SER A 296 9.45 -3.98 -21.22
N ASP A 297 8.32 -4.57 -20.87
CA ASP A 297 7.96 -5.94 -21.18
C ASP A 297 7.69 -6.07 -22.69
N ALA A 298 8.76 -6.11 -23.50
CA ALA A 298 8.68 -6.32 -24.94
C ALA A 298 8.60 -7.81 -25.31
N GLY A 299 8.79 -8.72 -24.34
CA GLY A 299 8.65 -10.16 -24.51
C GLY A 299 7.19 -10.58 -24.75
N PRO A 300 6.24 -10.16 -23.91
CA PRO A 300 4.82 -10.34 -24.15
C PRO A 300 4.38 -9.57 -25.37
N LEU A 301 4.83 -8.32 -25.58
CA LEU A 301 4.37 -7.51 -26.71
C LEU A 301 4.84 -8.04 -28.07
N LYS A 302 6.05 -8.60 -28.22
CA LYS A 302 6.47 -9.28 -29.47
C LYS A 302 5.68 -10.58 -29.71
N LYS A 303 5.38 -11.33 -28.65
CA LYS A 303 4.59 -12.56 -28.72
C LYS A 303 3.11 -12.26 -29.00
N PHE A 304 2.59 -11.17 -28.43
CA PHE A 304 1.26 -10.62 -28.63
C PHE A 304 1.13 -9.93 -30.00
N LEU A 305 2.16 -9.27 -30.53
CA LEU A 305 2.18 -8.77 -31.91
C LEU A 305 2.24 -9.93 -32.90
N LYS A 306 3.08 -10.94 -32.67
CA LYS A 306 3.09 -12.17 -33.51
C LYS A 306 1.74 -12.88 -33.44
N PHE A 307 1.11 -12.93 -32.26
CA PHE A 307 -0.20 -13.53 -32.07
C PHE A 307 -1.33 -12.68 -32.66
N ALA A 308 -1.30 -11.34 -32.54
CA ALA A 308 -2.28 -10.40 -33.08
C ALA A 308 -2.19 -10.34 -34.60
N VAL A 309 -0.99 -10.29 -35.19
CA VAL A 309 -0.78 -10.40 -36.64
C VAL A 309 -1.26 -11.74 -37.18
N LYS A 310 -1.11 -12.83 -36.42
CA LYS A 310 -1.59 -14.18 -36.79
C LYS A 310 -3.10 -14.37 -36.55
N SER A 311 -3.68 -13.69 -35.57
CA SER A 311 -5.09 -13.84 -35.15
C SER A 311 -6.05 -12.86 -35.82
N LEU A 312 -5.56 -11.72 -36.32
CA LEU A 312 -6.40 -10.72 -37.00
C LEU A 312 -6.80 -11.07 -38.43
N ARG A 313 -6.33 -12.20 -39.02
CA ARG A 313 -6.49 -12.49 -40.46
C ARG A 313 -6.33 -11.22 -41.30
N VAL A 314 -5.22 -10.52 -41.08
CA VAL A 314 -4.95 -9.21 -41.71
C VAL A 314 -4.93 -9.34 -43.25
N ASP A 315 -4.61 -10.53 -43.75
CA ASP A 315 -4.75 -10.94 -45.16
C ASP A 315 -6.17 -10.77 -45.72
N LYS A 316 -7.22 -10.94 -44.90
CA LYS A 316 -8.64 -10.81 -45.30
C LYS A 316 -9.27 -9.46 -44.98
N VAL A 317 -8.74 -8.72 -44.00
CA VAL A 317 -9.24 -7.37 -43.67
C VAL A 317 -8.69 -6.34 -44.66
N ILE A 318 -7.44 -6.49 -45.11
CA ILE A 318 -6.81 -5.58 -46.10
C ILE A 318 -7.52 -5.66 -47.46
N THR A 319 -8.03 -6.83 -47.86
CA THR A 319 -8.73 -6.97 -49.15
C THR A 319 -10.14 -6.35 -49.18
N LYS A 320 -10.73 -6.07 -48.01
CA LYS A 320 -12.14 -5.62 -47.92
C LYS A 320 -12.31 -4.14 -47.52
N VAL A 321 -11.27 -3.50 -46.98
CA VAL A 321 -11.37 -2.11 -46.48
C VAL A 321 -10.63 -1.09 -47.35
N LEU A 322 -9.67 -1.49 -48.18
CA LEU A 322 -8.95 -0.56 -49.07
C LEU A 322 -8.70 -1.19 -50.44
N GLY A 323 -9.62 -0.94 -51.36
CA GLY A 323 -9.34 -1.09 -52.78
C GLY A 323 -8.20 -0.15 -53.18
N ALA A 324 -7.18 -0.72 -53.83
CA ALA A 324 -6.08 -0.06 -54.53
C ALA A 324 -5.11 0.79 -53.68
N ASN A 325 -4.00 0.19 -53.26
CA ASN A 325 -2.67 0.41 -53.83
C ASN A 325 -1.60 -0.18 -52.87
N LYS A 326 -0.96 -1.27 -53.27
CA LYS A 326 -0.08 -2.09 -52.40
C LYS A 326 1.14 -1.29 -51.92
N GLU A 327 1.56 -0.29 -52.68
CA GLU A 327 2.67 0.60 -52.33
C GLU A 327 2.32 1.54 -51.16
N ILE A 328 1.11 2.09 -51.13
CA ILE A 328 0.66 3.00 -50.05
C ILE A 328 0.57 2.23 -48.73
N VAL A 329 0.08 0.98 -48.77
CA VAL A 329 -0.01 0.12 -47.58
C VAL A 329 1.38 -0.21 -47.02
N MET A 330 2.33 -0.56 -47.89
CA MET A 330 3.72 -0.81 -47.48
C MET A 330 4.41 0.46 -46.99
N MET A 331 4.08 1.62 -47.56
CA MET A 331 4.62 2.92 -47.14
C MET A 331 4.13 3.30 -45.74
N VAL A 332 2.84 3.13 -45.44
CA VAL A 332 2.27 3.38 -44.11
C VAL A 332 2.80 2.39 -43.08
N ALA A 333 2.90 1.10 -43.43
CA ALA A 333 3.47 0.09 -42.54
C ALA A 333 4.94 0.38 -42.21
N ASN A 334 5.75 0.73 -43.19
CA ASN A 334 7.16 1.09 -42.99
C ASN A 334 7.33 2.43 -42.26
N PHE A 335 6.45 3.41 -42.50
CA PHE A 335 6.42 4.67 -41.76
C PHE A 335 6.14 4.42 -40.28
N LEU A 336 5.06 3.69 -39.97
CA LEU A 336 4.70 3.33 -38.60
C LEU A 336 5.82 2.55 -37.91
N LEU A 337 6.40 1.56 -38.59
CA LEU A 337 7.52 0.77 -38.08
C LEU A 337 8.76 1.65 -37.82
N GLY A 338 9.03 2.61 -38.69
CA GLY A 338 10.12 3.57 -38.59
C GLY A 338 9.95 4.58 -37.46
N THR A 339 8.75 5.11 -37.25
CA THR A 339 8.43 5.96 -36.08
C THR A 339 8.56 5.19 -34.77
N LEU A 340 8.09 3.94 -34.73
CA LEU A 340 8.24 3.07 -33.56
C LEU A 340 9.70 2.73 -33.27
N THR A 341 10.52 2.48 -34.30
CA THR A 341 11.97 2.21 -34.09
C THR A 341 12.76 3.45 -33.69
N LYS A 342 12.37 4.65 -34.14
CA LYS A 342 12.98 5.92 -33.70
C LYS A 342 12.60 6.28 -32.26
N GLN A 343 11.37 6.04 -31.83
CA GLN A 343 10.96 6.27 -30.44
C GLN A 343 11.60 5.28 -29.45
N LEU A 344 11.91 4.05 -29.90
CA LEU A 344 12.56 3.03 -29.07
C LEU A 344 14.09 3.18 -28.97
N LYS A 345 14.73 3.94 -29.85
CA LYS A 345 16.15 4.31 -29.74
C LYS A 345 16.24 5.75 -29.21
N GLY A 346 16.21 5.92 -27.89
CA GLY A 346 16.50 7.20 -27.24
C GLY A 346 17.85 7.81 -27.69
N PRO A 347 18.08 9.12 -27.45
CA PRO A 347 19.22 9.84 -28.02
C PRO A 347 20.54 9.24 -27.56
N LYS A 348 21.45 9.01 -28.52
CA LYS A 348 22.80 8.52 -28.25
C LYS A 348 23.64 9.64 -27.63
N SER A 349 24.02 9.44 -26.37
CA SER A 349 25.34 9.81 -25.82
C SER A 349 25.63 8.93 -24.62
#